data_AF-A0A6N6MW24-F1
#
_entry.id   AF-A0A6N6MW24-F1
#
_cell.length_a   1.000
_cell.length_b   1.000
_cell.length_c   1.000
_cell.angle_alpha   90.00
_cell.angle_beta   90.00
_cell.angle_gamma   90.00
#
_symmetry.space_group_name_H-M   'P 1'
#
loop_
_entity.id
_entity.type
_entity.pdbx_description
1 polymer ?
#
loop_
_entity_poly.entity_id
_entity_poly.type
_entity_poly.pdbx_seq_one_letter_code
_entity_poly.pdbx_strand_id
1 'polypeptide(L)'
;MIDETPTHEIPANEPVTHETATNQPLQLGQASALPASPDEARLDRVPNPHPDTDYLARFTAPEFTSLCPVTGQPDFAILVIDYVPDQWLVESKALKLYLHSFRNHGAFHEDCTVAIGKRLRDLLAPRYLRIAGFWYPRGGIPIDVFWQTGEPPKAVWLPDPGVPPYRAR
;
A
#
# COMPACT_ATOMS: atom_id res chain seq x y z
N MET A 1 60.38 17.99 7.54
CA MET A 1 59.08 18.04 6.84
C MET A 1 58.35 16.76 7.20
N ILE A 2 57.61 16.82 8.30
CA ILE A 2 56.64 15.80 8.70
C ILE A 2 55.31 16.53 8.62
N ASP A 3 54.48 16.11 7.67
CA ASP A 3 53.18 16.71 7.38
C ASP A 3 52.16 16.05 8.31
N GLU A 4 51.60 16.82 9.25
CA GLU A 4 50.56 16.35 10.16
C GLU A 4 49.22 16.35 9.41
N THR A 5 48.76 15.17 9.01
CA THR A 5 47.39 14.96 8.52
C THR A 5 46.36 15.38 9.60
N PRO A 6 45.36 16.22 9.30
CA PRO A 6 44.34 16.57 10.26
C PRO A 6 43.34 15.42 10.43
N THR A 7 43.18 14.94 11.66
CA THR A 7 42.07 14.06 12.06
C THR A 7 40.74 14.79 11.88
N HIS A 8 39.92 14.33 10.95
CA HIS A 8 38.54 14.78 10.76
C HIS A 8 37.65 14.05 11.77
N GLU A 9 37.24 14.75 12.84
CA GLU A 9 36.24 14.25 13.78
C GLU A 9 34.88 14.15 13.09
N ILE A 10 34.30 12.94 13.09
CA ILE A 10 32.94 12.69 12.63
C ILE A 10 32.00 13.13 13.76
N PRO A 11 31.07 14.08 13.55
CA PRO A 11 30.15 14.46 14.62
C PRO A 11 29.19 13.30 14.91
N ALA A 12 28.97 13.06 16.20
CA ALA A 12 28.04 12.05 16.70
C ALA A 12 26.65 12.24 16.09
N ASN A 13 26.06 11.14 15.64
CA ASN A 13 24.72 11.08 15.08
C ASN A 13 23.71 11.54 16.17
N GLU A 14 23.10 12.70 15.99
CA GLU A 14 21.95 13.13 16.81
C GLU A 14 20.77 12.18 16.57
N PRO A 15 19.97 11.87 17.60
CA PRO A 15 18.80 11.02 17.42
C PRO A 15 17.78 11.71 16.51
N VAL A 16 17.50 11.09 15.37
CA VAL A 16 16.41 11.49 14.48
C VAL A 16 15.09 11.30 15.22
N THR A 17 14.49 12.41 15.63
CA THR A 17 13.15 12.44 16.22
C THR A 17 12.12 12.23 15.11
N HIS A 18 11.64 10.99 14.96
CA HIS A 18 10.44 10.72 14.18
C HIS A 18 9.20 11.09 14.99
N GLU A 19 8.87 12.37 15.04
CA GLU A 19 7.67 12.89 15.71
C GLU A 19 6.65 13.37 14.68
N THR A 20 5.62 12.57 14.43
CA THR A 20 4.20 12.95 14.64
C THR A 20 3.29 11.77 14.25
N ALA A 21 3.02 10.89 15.21
CA ALA A 21 1.74 10.19 15.20
C ALA A 21 0.68 11.27 15.43
N THR A 22 -0.06 11.67 14.39
CA THR A 22 -1.16 12.62 14.54
C THR A 22 -2.13 12.07 15.59
N ASN A 23 -2.34 12.81 16.67
CA ASN A 23 -3.22 12.47 17.80
C ASN A 23 -4.71 12.52 17.41
N GLN A 24 -5.04 12.12 16.19
CA GLN A 24 -6.41 12.05 15.71
C GLN A 24 -6.97 10.65 15.97
N PRO A 25 -8.24 10.54 16.39
CA PRO A 25 -8.88 9.25 16.57
C PRO A 25 -8.94 8.51 15.23
N LEU A 26 -8.89 7.17 15.31
CA LEU A 26 -9.10 6.30 14.16
C LEU A 26 -10.41 6.63 13.45
N GLN A 27 -10.46 6.46 12.13
CA GLN A 27 -11.71 6.55 11.37
C GLN A 27 -12.68 5.46 11.81
N LEU A 28 -12.18 4.30 12.24
CA LEU A 28 -13.01 3.21 12.73
C LEU A 28 -13.89 3.66 13.92
N GLY A 29 -15.18 3.32 13.84
CA GLY A 29 -16.17 3.73 14.86
C GLY A 29 -16.68 5.16 14.75
N GLN A 30 -16.13 5.98 13.85
CA GLN A 30 -16.56 7.36 13.61
C GLN A 30 -17.41 7.49 12.34
N ALA A 31 -18.15 8.59 12.19
CA ALA A 31 -18.67 9.00 10.88
C ALA A 31 -17.51 9.56 10.04
N SER A 32 -17.38 9.13 8.78
CA SER A 32 -16.32 9.62 7.89
C SER A 32 -16.88 9.80 6.49
N ALA A 33 -16.59 10.96 5.90
CA ALA A 33 -16.92 11.23 4.50
C ALA A 33 -15.97 10.45 3.57
N LEU A 34 -16.40 10.24 2.33
CA LEU A 34 -15.51 9.74 1.29
C LEU A 34 -14.54 10.86 0.86
N PRO A 35 -13.21 10.63 0.88
CA PRO A 35 -12.25 11.63 0.39
C PRO A 35 -12.45 11.92 -1.10
N ALA A 36 -12.20 13.17 -1.52
CA ALA A 36 -12.38 13.57 -2.92
C ALA A 36 -11.31 12.99 -3.85
N SER A 37 -10.13 12.68 -3.30
CA SER A 37 -8.99 12.12 -4.03
C SER A 37 -8.14 11.21 -3.14
N PRO A 38 -7.28 10.36 -3.74
CA PRO A 38 -6.29 9.58 -3.01
C PRO A 38 -5.36 10.42 -2.15
N ASP A 39 -4.95 11.60 -2.62
CA ASP A 39 -4.01 12.46 -1.88
C ASP A 39 -4.63 12.99 -0.58
N GLU A 40 -5.92 13.31 -0.60
CA GLU A 40 -6.68 13.75 0.57
C GLU A 40 -7.10 12.61 1.52
N ALA A 41 -7.02 11.36 1.06
CA ALA A 41 -7.45 10.22 1.85
C ALA A 41 -6.46 9.91 3.00
N ARG A 42 -6.99 9.83 4.22
CA ARG A 42 -6.21 9.43 5.39
C ARG A 42 -6.18 7.91 5.52
N LEU A 43 -4.99 7.36 5.70
CA LEU A 43 -4.80 5.99 6.15
C LEU A 43 -4.48 5.99 7.64
N ASP A 44 -5.10 5.07 8.36
CA ASP A 44 -4.84 4.84 9.78
C ASP A 44 -4.14 3.47 9.93
N ARG A 45 -3.36 3.32 11.00
CA ARG A 45 -2.70 2.07 11.38
C ARG A 45 -2.95 1.74 12.85
N VAL A 46 -2.96 0.46 13.18
CA VAL A 46 -3.13 -0.05 14.54
C VAL A 46 -1.97 -0.96 14.92
N PRO A 47 -1.62 -1.09 16.21
CA PRO A 47 -0.54 -1.98 16.63
C PRO A 47 -0.77 -3.42 16.18
N ASN A 48 0.29 -4.09 15.72
CA ASN A 48 0.29 -5.52 15.49
C ASN A 48 0.23 -6.26 16.85
N PRO A 49 -0.77 -7.13 17.11
CA PRO A 49 -0.85 -7.88 18.36
C PRO A 49 0.19 -9.01 18.49
N HIS A 50 0.82 -9.43 17.38
CA HIS A 50 1.82 -10.49 17.33
C HIS A 50 3.07 -10.05 16.54
N PRO A 51 3.83 -9.04 17.01
CA PRO A 51 5.01 -8.52 16.30
C PRO A 51 6.21 -9.49 16.32
N ASP A 52 6.16 -10.51 17.16
CA ASP A 52 7.14 -11.58 17.30
C ASP A 52 6.96 -12.73 16.30
N THR A 53 5.84 -12.76 15.56
CA THR A 53 5.50 -13.85 14.65
C THR A 53 5.31 -13.34 13.22
N ASP A 54 5.97 -13.97 12.25
CA ASP A 54 5.67 -13.73 10.84
C ASP A 54 4.34 -14.39 10.46
N TYR A 55 3.34 -13.56 10.11
CA TYR A 55 2.08 -14.01 9.53
C TYR A 55 1.70 -13.15 8.33
N LEU A 56 0.89 -13.69 7.43
CA LEU A 56 0.40 -12.94 6.27
C LEU A 56 -1.02 -12.43 6.53
N ALA A 57 -1.23 -11.13 6.33
CA ALA A 57 -2.56 -10.55 6.22
C ALA A 57 -2.87 -10.26 4.75
N ARG A 58 -4.06 -10.68 4.30
CA ARG A 58 -4.58 -10.42 2.94
C ARG A 58 -5.81 -9.52 2.99
N PHE A 59 -5.80 -8.46 2.18
CA PHE A 59 -7.00 -7.73 1.78
C PHE A 59 -7.29 -8.02 0.31
N THR A 60 -8.44 -8.62 0.04
CA THR A 60 -9.00 -8.71 -1.32
C THR A 60 -10.06 -7.61 -1.47
N ALA A 61 -9.83 -6.67 -2.37
CA ALA A 61 -10.73 -5.57 -2.68
C ALA A 61 -11.31 -5.75 -4.09
N PRO A 62 -12.43 -6.47 -4.24
CA PRO A 62 -13.03 -6.75 -5.54
C PRO A 62 -13.85 -5.59 -6.13
N GLU A 63 -13.96 -4.49 -5.39
CA GLU A 63 -14.78 -3.32 -5.73
C GLU A 63 -13.94 -2.10 -6.13
N PHE A 64 -12.66 -2.29 -6.46
CA PHE A 64 -11.78 -1.18 -6.81
C PHE A 64 -12.14 -0.60 -8.19
N THR A 65 -12.17 0.73 -8.27
CA THR A 65 -12.42 1.45 -9.52
C THR A 65 -11.72 2.81 -9.52
N SER A 66 -11.28 3.23 -10.70
CA SER A 66 -10.72 4.55 -10.98
C SER A 66 -11.16 5.05 -12.36
N LEU A 67 -10.73 6.24 -12.77
CA LEU A 67 -10.97 6.75 -14.12
C LEU A 67 -9.72 6.61 -15.00
N CYS A 68 -9.93 6.27 -16.26
CA CYS A 68 -8.89 6.41 -17.28
C CYS A 68 -8.54 7.90 -17.43
N PRO A 69 -7.27 8.32 -17.25
CA PRO A 69 -6.89 9.74 -17.30
C PRO A 69 -7.06 10.37 -18.69
N VAL A 70 -7.13 9.55 -19.75
CA VAL A 70 -7.29 10.01 -21.13
C VAL A 70 -8.75 10.14 -21.53
N THR A 71 -9.58 9.15 -21.20
CA THR A 71 -10.96 9.06 -21.72
C THR A 71 -12.03 9.39 -20.67
N GLY A 72 -11.67 9.45 -19.39
CA GLY A 72 -12.61 9.61 -18.29
C GLY A 72 -13.54 8.41 -18.04
N GLN A 73 -13.36 7.30 -18.78
CA GLN A 73 -14.16 6.10 -18.56
C GLN A 73 -13.74 5.38 -17.27
N PRO A 74 -14.68 4.77 -16.53
CA PRO A 74 -14.37 4.05 -15.31
C PRO A 74 -13.74 2.69 -15.59
N ASP A 75 -12.57 2.45 -15.01
CA ASP A 75 -11.88 1.16 -15.02
C ASP A 75 -12.12 0.43 -13.69
N PHE A 76 -12.14 -0.90 -13.73
CA PHE A 76 -12.45 -1.76 -12.58
C PHE A 76 -11.34 -2.78 -12.37
N ALA A 77 -11.06 -3.11 -11.12
CA ALA A 77 -10.08 -4.12 -10.78
C ALA A 77 -10.46 -4.89 -9.50
N ILE A 78 -9.89 -6.09 -9.38
CA ILE A 78 -9.74 -6.76 -8.08
C ILE A 78 -8.32 -6.50 -7.61
N LEU A 79 -8.16 -5.83 -6.47
CA LEU A 79 -6.86 -5.69 -5.83
C LEU A 79 -6.67 -6.79 -4.79
N VAL A 80 -5.52 -7.44 -4.80
CA VAL A 80 -5.07 -8.36 -3.74
C VAL A 80 -3.84 -7.77 -3.11
N ILE A 81 -3.94 -7.40 -1.84
CA ILE A 81 -2.85 -6.82 -1.04
C ILE A 81 -2.48 -7.85 0.02
N ASP A 82 -1.24 -8.34 -0.03
CA ASP A 82 -0.68 -9.23 0.96
C ASP A 82 0.48 -8.53 1.65
N TYR A 83 0.55 -8.61 2.98
CA TYR A 83 1.71 -8.12 3.71
C TYR A 83 2.00 -8.92 4.97
N VAL A 84 3.28 -8.98 5.31
CA VAL A 84 3.76 -9.46 6.60
C VAL A 84 4.00 -8.22 7.46
N PRO A 85 3.16 -7.97 8.47
CA PRO A 85 3.31 -6.79 9.32
C PRO A 85 4.61 -6.85 10.12
N ASP A 86 5.16 -5.68 10.41
CA ASP A 86 6.08 -5.53 11.52
C ASP A 86 5.32 -5.00 12.76
N GLN A 87 5.53 -3.75 13.17
CA GLN A 87 4.80 -3.18 14.33
C GLN A 87 3.35 -2.80 14.04
N TRP A 88 2.95 -2.69 12.77
CA TRP A 88 1.69 -2.03 12.39
C TRP A 88 0.85 -2.85 11.42
N LEU A 89 -0.47 -2.75 11.60
CA LEU A 89 -1.49 -3.19 10.66
C LEU A 89 -2.21 -1.97 10.08
N VAL A 90 -2.62 -2.04 8.81
CA VAL A 90 -3.52 -1.02 8.26
C VAL A 90 -4.91 -1.21 8.84
N GLU A 91 -5.55 -0.11 9.22
CA GLU A 91 -6.93 -0.12 9.68
C GLU A 91 -7.88 -0.29 8.47
N SER A 92 -8.76 -1.29 8.54
CA SER A 92 -9.61 -1.72 7.43
C SER A 92 -10.57 -0.65 6.88
N LYS A 93 -11.19 0.19 7.73
CA LYS A 93 -12.08 1.25 7.27
C LYS A 93 -11.30 2.36 6.58
N ALA A 94 -10.14 2.75 7.12
CA ALA A 94 -9.25 3.72 6.49
C ALA A 94 -8.76 3.22 5.13
N LEU A 95 -8.37 1.94 5.02
CA LEU A 95 -8.02 1.32 3.73
C LEU A 95 -9.19 1.38 2.75
N LYS A 96 -10.40 1.02 3.17
CA LYS A 96 -11.60 1.12 2.32
C LYS A 96 -11.82 2.55 1.80
N LEU A 97 -11.74 3.56 2.68
CA LEU A 97 -11.94 4.96 2.30
C LEU A 97 -10.84 5.44 1.34
N TYR A 98 -9.60 5.01 1.57
CA TYR A 98 -8.50 5.27 0.65
C TYR A 98 -8.75 4.64 -0.73
N LEU A 99 -9.08 3.36 -0.80
CA LEU A 99 -9.36 2.70 -2.09
C LEU A 99 -10.57 3.32 -2.81
N HIS A 100 -11.63 3.69 -2.09
CA HIS A 100 -12.80 4.33 -2.68
C HIS A 100 -12.55 5.77 -3.15
N SER A 101 -11.53 6.45 -2.61
CA SER A 101 -11.17 7.81 -3.06
C SER A 101 -10.65 7.85 -4.49
N PHE A 102 -10.27 6.70 -5.07
CA PHE A 102 -9.88 6.59 -6.47
C PHE A 102 -11.06 6.66 -7.45
N ARG A 103 -12.31 6.50 -6.98
CA ARG A 103 -13.50 6.34 -7.83
C ARG A 103 -13.65 7.40 -8.92
N ASN A 104 -13.30 8.65 -8.60
CA ASN A 104 -13.37 9.78 -9.53
C ASN A 104 -11.98 10.36 -9.85
N HIS A 105 -10.91 9.60 -9.58
CA HIS A 105 -9.53 10.00 -9.79
C HIS A 105 -8.99 9.37 -11.08
N GLY A 106 -8.35 10.19 -11.92
CA GLY A 106 -7.75 9.76 -13.18
C GLY A 106 -6.34 9.20 -12.97
N ALA A 107 -6.13 7.91 -13.22
CA ALA A 107 -4.80 7.30 -13.08
C ALA A 107 -4.66 6.05 -13.96
N PHE A 108 -3.46 5.81 -14.47
CA PHE A 108 -3.14 4.57 -15.19
C PHE A 108 -3.15 3.36 -14.24
N HIS A 109 -3.39 2.17 -14.77
CA HIS A 109 -3.55 0.95 -13.98
C HIS A 109 -2.27 0.65 -13.17
N GLU A 110 -1.12 0.86 -13.81
CA GLU A 110 0.21 0.71 -13.25
C GLU A 110 0.47 1.68 -12.12
N ASP A 111 0.17 2.96 -12.35
CA ASP A 111 0.37 4.02 -11.37
C ASP A 111 -0.54 3.81 -10.16
N CYS A 112 -1.85 3.58 -10.36
CA CYS A 112 -2.80 3.26 -9.29
C CYS A 112 -2.29 2.10 -8.42
N THR A 113 -1.97 0.97 -9.04
CA THR A 113 -1.61 -0.25 -8.32
C THR A 113 -0.31 -0.06 -7.53
N VAL A 114 0.73 0.49 -8.17
CA VAL A 114 2.03 0.67 -7.53
C VAL A 114 2.00 1.77 -6.48
N ALA A 115 1.28 2.88 -6.70
CA ALA A 115 1.15 3.96 -5.74
C ALA A 115 0.45 3.50 -4.45
N ILE A 116 -0.62 2.70 -4.57
CA ILE A 116 -1.29 2.09 -3.41
C ILE A 116 -0.30 1.23 -2.61
N GLY A 117 0.44 0.34 -3.29
CA GLY A 117 1.44 -0.51 -2.65
C GLY A 117 2.54 0.29 -1.93
N LYS A 118 3.08 1.32 -2.59
CA LYS A 118 4.11 2.19 -2.01
C LYS A 118 3.60 2.97 -0.79
N ARG A 119 2.39 3.53 -0.86
CA ARG A 119 1.80 4.27 0.26
C ARG A 119 1.55 3.37 1.47
N LEU A 120 1.11 2.13 1.25
CA LEU A 120 0.95 1.15 2.33
C LEU A 120 2.30 0.71 2.91
N ARG A 121 3.32 0.49 2.07
CA ARG A 121 4.69 0.23 2.54
C ARG A 121 5.18 1.36 3.43
N ASP A 122 5.02 2.61 3.00
CA ASP A 122 5.53 3.78 3.73
C ASP A 122 4.78 3.99 5.06
N LEU A 123 3.46 3.74 5.07
CA LEU A 123 2.65 3.82 6.28
C LEU A 123 3.01 2.73 7.30
N LEU A 124 3.20 1.49 6.84
CA LEU A 124 3.26 0.31 7.72
C LEU A 124 4.68 -0.15 8.04
N ALA A 125 5.66 0.19 7.19
CA ALA A 125 6.99 -0.39 7.20
C ALA A 125 6.97 -1.93 7.38
N PRO A 126 6.20 -2.67 6.55
CA PRO A 126 6.01 -4.09 6.74
C PRO A 126 7.29 -4.86 6.39
N ARG A 127 7.46 -6.05 6.97
CA ARG A 127 8.59 -6.94 6.63
C ARG A 127 8.55 -7.36 5.16
N TYR A 128 7.34 -7.51 4.63
CA TYR A 128 7.09 -7.79 3.22
C TYR A 128 5.73 -7.23 2.82
N LEU A 129 5.61 -6.74 1.59
CA LEU A 129 4.33 -6.40 0.99
C LEU A 129 4.35 -6.75 -0.49
N ARG A 130 3.24 -7.29 -0.98
CA ARG A 130 2.92 -7.34 -2.41
C ARG A 130 1.51 -6.83 -2.67
N ILE A 131 1.32 -6.32 -3.87
CA ILE A 131 0.02 -5.96 -4.41
C ILE A 131 -0.11 -6.51 -5.83
N ALA A 132 -1.28 -7.05 -6.13
CA ALA A 132 -1.69 -7.48 -7.44
C ALA A 132 -2.98 -6.75 -7.82
N GLY A 133 -2.98 -6.05 -8.94
CA GLY A 133 -4.18 -5.47 -9.54
C GLY A 133 -4.59 -6.27 -10.76
N PHE A 134 -5.73 -6.94 -10.68
CA PHE A 134 -6.31 -7.68 -11.79
C PHE A 134 -7.37 -6.81 -12.47
N TRP A 135 -7.00 -6.19 -13.59
CA TRP A 135 -7.81 -5.15 -14.23
C TRP A 135 -8.73 -5.71 -15.30
N TYR A 136 -9.95 -5.18 -15.35
CA TYR A 136 -10.95 -5.60 -16.32
C TYR A 136 -10.56 -5.12 -17.71
N PRO A 137 -10.79 -5.92 -18.76
CA PRO A 137 -10.22 -5.65 -20.08
C PRO A 137 -10.81 -4.41 -20.75
N ARG A 138 -9.94 -3.68 -21.45
CA ARG A 138 -10.31 -2.69 -22.47
C ARG A 138 -9.93 -3.23 -23.84
N GLY A 139 -10.86 -3.19 -24.79
CA GLY A 139 -10.63 -3.81 -26.11
C GLY A 139 -10.34 -5.32 -26.04
N GLY A 140 -10.82 -6.01 -25.01
CA GLY A 140 -10.56 -7.45 -24.80
C GLY A 140 -9.21 -7.78 -24.19
N ILE A 141 -8.42 -6.80 -23.75
CA ILE A 141 -7.08 -6.98 -23.21
C ILE A 141 -7.03 -6.47 -21.76
N PRO A 142 -6.86 -7.35 -20.75
CA PRO A 142 -6.60 -6.93 -19.37
C PRO A 142 -5.14 -6.48 -19.21
N ILE A 143 -4.89 -5.61 -18.24
CA ILE A 143 -3.54 -5.21 -17.84
C ILE A 143 -3.39 -5.55 -16.36
N ASP A 144 -2.92 -6.77 -16.06
CA ASP A 144 -2.66 -7.15 -14.69
C ASP A 144 -1.31 -6.57 -14.23
N VAL A 145 -1.31 -5.92 -13.06
CA VAL A 145 -0.14 -5.21 -12.53
C VAL A 145 0.27 -5.84 -11.20
N PHE A 146 1.55 -6.20 -11.07
CA PHE A 146 2.10 -6.83 -9.88
C PHE A 146 3.30 -6.05 -9.37
N TRP A 147 3.37 -5.85 -8.06
CA TRP A 147 4.51 -5.23 -7.41
C TRP A 147 4.72 -5.79 -6.00
N GLN A 148 5.98 -5.91 -5.57
CA GLN A 148 6.34 -6.34 -4.22
C GLN A 148 7.63 -5.66 -3.74
N THR A 149 7.82 -5.60 -2.42
CA THR A 149 8.97 -4.93 -1.79
C THR A 149 10.27 -5.72 -1.87
N GLY A 150 10.20 -7.05 -2.02
CA GLY A 150 11.35 -7.95 -2.01
C GLY A 150 10.92 -9.42 -1.98
N GLU A 151 11.77 -10.30 -1.45
CA GLU A 151 11.39 -11.69 -1.17
C GLU A 151 10.57 -11.78 0.13
N PRO A 152 9.54 -12.64 0.21
CA PRO A 152 8.82 -12.87 1.45
C PRO A 152 9.69 -13.63 2.48
N PRO A 153 9.48 -13.44 3.79
CA PRO A 153 10.13 -14.26 4.81
C PRO A 153 9.91 -15.76 4.56
N LYS A 154 10.97 -16.57 4.66
CA LYS A 154 10.93 -18.00 4.26
C LYS A 154 9.86 -18.83 4.97
N ALA A 155 9.53 -18.47 6.21
CA ALA A 155 8.57 -19.21 7.03
C ALA A 155 7.11 -18.79 6.78
N VAL A 156 6.87 -17.71 6.03
CA VAL A 156 5.51 -17.25 5.79
C VAL A 156 4.81 -18.11 4.76
N TRP A 157 3.57 -18.50 5.05
CA TRP A 157 2.71 -19.10 4.04
C TRP A 157 2.15 -18.01 3.12
N LEU A 158 2.63 -17.97 1.87
CA LEU A 158 2.17 -17.05 0.84
C LEU A 158 1.26 -17.77 -0.17
N PRO A 159 -0.07 -17.67 -0.06
CA PRO A 159 -0.98 -18.36 -0.98
C PRO A 159 -1.02 -17.68 -2.36
N ASP A 160 -1.43 -18.40 -3.39
CA ASP A 160 -1.78 -17.81 -4.69
C ASP A 160 -2.82 -16.67 -4.54
N PRO A 161 -2.79 -15.59 -5.35
CA PRO A 161 -3.77 -14.51 -5.26
C PRO A 161 -5.23 -14.98 -5.37
N GLY A 162 -5.49 -16.11 -6.05
CA GLY A 162 -6.82 -16.72 -6.14
C GLY A 162 -7.78 -15.97 -7.07
N VAL A 163 -7.28 -14.96 -7.81
CA VAL A 163 -8.04 -14.27 -8.86
C VAL A 163 -7.77 -14.97 -10.18
N PRO A 164 -8.77 -15.60 -10.81
CA PRO A 164 -8.56 -16.24 -12.10
C PRO A 164 -8.20 -15.17 -13.14
N PRO A 165 -7.26 -15.44 -14.07
CA PRO A 165 -7.00 -14.54 -15.18
C PRO A 165 -8.29 -14.34 -15.99
N TYR A 166 -8.42 -13.17 -16.61
CA TYR A 166 -9.57 -12.91 -17.47
C TYR A 166 -9.76 -14.04 -18.49
N ARG A 167 -10.96 -14.61 -18.50
CA ARG A 167 -11.39 -15.58 -19.51
C ARG A 167 -12.39 -14.86 -20.39
N ALA A 168 -12.13 -14.86 -21.70
CA ALA A 168 -13.14 -14.47 -22.67
C ALA A 168 -14.40 -15.34 -22.50
N ARG A 169 -15.54 -14.82 -22.96
CA ARG A 169 -16.81 -15.56 -22.97
C ARG A 169 -16.71 -16.83 -23.81
#